data_AF-A0A416DY90-F1
#
_entry.id   AF-A0A416DY90-F1
#
_cell.length_a   1.000
_cell.length_b   1.000
_cell.length_c   1.000
_cell.angle_alpha   90.00
_cell.angle_beta   90.00
_cell.angle_gamma   90.00
#
_symmetry.space_group_name_H-M   'P 1'
#
loop_
_entity.id
_entity.type
_entity.pdbx_description
1 polymer ?
#
loop_
_entity_poly.entity_id
_entity_poly.type
_entity_poly.pdbx_seq_one_letter_code
_entity_poly.pdbx_strand_id
1 'polypeptide(L)'
;MLNVESIQNGVVIDHIPAGKGMDIYRLLELESKTQSVALLQSVKSQKYGCKDLIKIEGETLPERLDILGYLDSQITLIVIRDGKVVKKYHPVPPQRLVNVIKCKNPRCITSIETSCDHIFELSPSGRYRCLYCNQEMPVGR
;
A
#
# COMPACT_ATOMS: atom_id res chain seq x y z
N MET A 1 -23.82 -12.01 -5.58
CA MET A 1 -22.68 -11.54 -4.77
C MET A 1 -21.42 -12.09 -5.40
N LEU A 2 -20.38 -11.27 -5.51
CA LEU A 2 -19.09 -11.75 -6.04
C LEU A 2 -18.40 -12.52 -4.91
N ASN A 3 -18.14 -13.81 -5.13
CA ASN A 3 -17.54 -14.70 -4.14
C ASN A 3 -16.15 -15.10 -4.62
N VAL A 4 -15.17 -15.00 -3.71
CA VAL A 4 -13.79 -15.46 -3.91
C VAL A 4 -13.41 -16.27 -2.69
N GLU A 5 -12.78 -17.42 -2.90
CA GLU A 5 -12.42 -18.36 -1.85
C GLU A 5 -11.60 -17.72 -0.72
N SER A 6 -11.75 -18.26 0.48
CA SER A 6 -10.89 -17.93 1.62
C SER A 6 -9.50 -18.51 1.41
N ILE A 7 -8.47 -17.76 1.82
CA ILE A 7 -7.09 -18.25 1.80
C ILE A 7 -6.78 -19.06 3.07
N GLN A 8 -5.89 -20.05 2.97
CA GLN A 8 -5.45 -20.84 4.12
C GLN A 8 -4.40 -20.09 4.95
N ASN A 9 -3.38 -19.55 4.30
CA ASN A 9 -2.30 -18.79 4.92
C ASN A 9 -2.01 -17.56 4.05
N GLY A 10 -1.84 -16.40 4.66
CA GLY A 10 -1.45 -15.19 3.94
C GLY A 10 -1.98 -13.90 4.54
N VAL A 11 -2.18 -12.89 3.68
CA VAL A 11 -2.64 -11.57 4.07
C VAL A 11 -3.75 -11.08 3.15
N VAL A 12 -4.75 -10.44 3.75
CA VAL A 12 -5.78 -9.68 3.05
C VAL A 12 -5.55 -8.20 3.32
N ILE A 13 -5.37 -7.43 2.24
CA ILE A 13 -5.37 -5.97 2.24
C ILE A 13 -6.81 -5.54 1.95
N ASP A 14 -7.52 -5.12 2.99
CA ASP A 14 -8.93 -4.77 2.92
C ASP A 14 -9.13 -3.26 3.07
N HIS A 15 -10.31 -2.76 2.68
CA HIS A 15 -10.69 -1.35 2.74
C HIS A 15 -9.76 -0.44 1.90
N ILE A 16 -9.30 -0.95 0.76
CA ILE A 16 -8.62 -0.12 -0.23
C ILE A 16 -9.68 0.80 -0.86
N PRO A 17 -9.43 2.10 -1.02
CA PRO A 17 -10.34 2.99 -1.75
C PRO A 17 -10.68 2.44 -3.13
N ALA A 18 -11.94 2.57 -3.54
CA ALA A 18 -12.39 2.03 -4.82
C ALA A 18 -11.55 2.55 -6.00
N GLY A 19 -11.08 1.63 -6.85
CA GLY A 19 -10.23 1.95 -8.00
C GLY A 19 -8.73 2.07 -7.69
N LYS A 20 -8.31 1.93 -6.42
CA LYS A 20 -6.88 1.98 -6.01
C LYS A 20 -6.21 0.62 -5.88
N GLY A 21 -6.95 -0.48 -6.04
CA GLY A 21 -6.41 -1.83 -5.88
C GLY A 21 -5.25 -2.15 -6.82
N MET A 22 -5.35 -1.77 -8.10
CA MET A 22 -4.25 -1.99 -9.05
C MET A 22 -3.01 -1.14 -8.77
N ASP A 23 -3.18 0.08 -8.25
CA ASP A 23 -2.05 0.93 -7.86
C ASP A 23 -1.25 0.26 -6.73
N ILE A 24 -1.96 -0.27 -5.71
CA ILE A 24 -1.35 -1.02 -4.60
C ILE A 24 -0.69 -2.31 -5.08
N TYR A 25 -1.35 -3.05 -5.97
CA TYR A 25 -0.82 -4.30 -6.53
C TYR A 25 0.56 -4.09 -7.18
N ARG A 26 0.69 -3.05 -8.01
CA ARG A 26 1.95 -2.69 -8.68
C ARG A 26 2.98 -2.15 -7.70
N LEU A 27 2.56 -1.30 -6.76
CA LEU A 27 3.45 -0.68 -5.79
C LEU A 27 4.11 -1.72 -4.86
N LEU A 28 3.37 -2.78 -4.51
CA LEU A 28 3.88 -3.92 -3.75
C LEU A 28 4.58 -4.96 -4.62
N GLU A 29 4.73 -4.69 -5.92
CA GLU A 29 5.41 -5.53 -6.91
C GLU A 29 4.87 -6.97 -6.95
N LEU A 30 3.56 -7.14 -6.74
CA LEU A 30 2.95 -8.46 -6.57
C LEU A 30 2.97 -9.30 -7.86
N GLU A 31 3.10 -8.67 -9.03
CA GLU A 31 3.31 -9.34 -10.32
C GLU A 31 4.60 -10.14 -10.41
N SER A 32 5.64 -9.76 -9.66
CA SER A 32 6.95 -10.42 -9.67
C SER A 32 7.02 -11.63 -8.73
N LYS A 33 5.97 -11.86 -7.94
CA LYS A 33 5.94 -12.90 -6.90
C LYS A 33 5.33 -14.18 -7.44
N THR A 34 5.78 -15.32 -6.92
CA THR A 34 5.23 -16.65 -7.26
C THR A 34 3.95 -17.00 -6.47
N GLN A 35 3.47 -16.08 -5.64
CA GLN A 35 2.32 -16.27 -4.76
C GLN A 35 1.00 -16.07 -5.52
N SER A 36 -0.02 -16.84 -5.16
CA SER A 36 -1.38 -16.61 -5.67
C SER A 36 -1.92 -15.29 -5.11
N VAL A 37 -2.38 -14.41 -6.00
CA VAL A 37 -2.97 -13.11 -5.64
C VAL A 37 -4.33 -12.95 -6.29
N ALA A 38 -5.32 -12.54 -5.50
CA ALA A 38 -6.64 -12.18 -5.97
C ALA A 38 -6.91 -10.70 -5.67
N LEU A 39 -7.06 -9.89 -6.71
CA LEU A 39 -7.53 -8.51 -6.61
C LEU A 39 -9.03 -8.46 -6.94
N LEU A 40 -9.83 -7.87 -6.06
CA LEU A 40 -11.22 -7.55 -6.33
C LEU A 40 -11.38 -6.03 -6.31
N GLN A 41 -11.98 -5.49 -7.36
CA GLN A 41 -12.21 -4.05 -7.50
C GLN A 41 -13.69 -3.71 -7.48
N SER A 42 -14.01 -2.53 -6.96
CA SER A 42 -15.36 -1.97 -6.93
C SER A 42 -16.40 -2.90 -6.29
N VAL A 43 -16.01 -3.60 -5.22
CA VAL A 43 -16.92 -4.49 -4.48
C VAL A 43 -17.70 -3.71 -3.44
N LYS A 44 -18.95 -4.15 -3.20
CA LYS A 44 -19.81 -3.53 -2.19
C LYS A 44 -19.16 -3.57 -0.81
N SER A 45 -19.10 -2.42 -0.15
CA SER A 45 -18.65 -2.25 1.22
C SER A 45 -19.80 -1.75 2.07
N GLN A 46 -20.12 -2.43 3.17
CA GLN A 46 -21.14 -1.91 4.10
C GLN A 46 -20.70 -0.60 4.74
N LYS A 47 -19.40 -0.46 5.04
CA LYS A 47 -18.84 0.70 5.74
C LYS A 47 -18.54 1.89 4.83
N TYR A 48 -18.10 1.62 3.59
CA TYR A 48 -17.58 2.64 2.68
C TYR A 48 -18.37 2.73 1.36
N GLY A 49 -19.47 1.99 1.22
CA GLY A 49 -20.26 1.87 -0.01
C GLY A 49 -19.57 0.99 -1.06
N CYS A 50 -18.34 1.33 -1.44
CA CYS A 50 -17.54 0.64 -2.44
C CYS A 50 -16.07 0.56 -1.98
N LYS A 51 -15.39 -0.55 -2.24
CA LYS A 51 -13.96 -0.73 -1.93
C LYS A 51 -13.28 -1.67 -2.91
N ASP A 52 -11.96 -1.66 -2.91
CA ASP A 52 -11.13 -2.71 -3.47
C ASP A 52 -10.56 -3.58 -2.31
N LEU A 53 -10.14 -4.81 -2.61
CA LEU A 53 -9.36 -5.65 -1.69
C LEU A 53 -8.40 -6.57 -2.44
N ILE A 54 -7.28 -6.92 -1.80
CA ILE A 54 -6.30 -7.86 -2.34
C ILE A 54 -6.13 -9.00 -1.34
N LYS A 55 -6.19 -10.25 -1.81
CA LYS A 55 -5.79 -11.44 -1.05
C LYS A 55 -4.49 -11.96 -1.61
N ILE A 56 -3.54 -12.30 -0.74
CA ILE A 56 -2.22 -12.81 -1.10
C ILE A 56 -2.01 -14.08 -0.30
N GLU A 57 -1.82 -15.21 -0.98
CA GLU A 57 -1.51 -16.49 -0.32
C GLU A 57 -0.03 -16.66 -0.02
N GLY A 58 0.26 -17.39 1.05
CA GLY A 58 1.60 -17.82 1.42
C GLY A 58 1.94 -17.52 2.87
N GLU A 59 3.04 -18.10 3.35
CA GLU A 59 3.44 -17.95 4.74
C GLU A 59 4.24 -16.68 5.01
N THR A 60 4.86 -16.13 3.97
CA THR A 60 5.65 -14.90 4.02
C THR A 60 4.78 -13.72 3.63
N LEU A 61 4.83 -12.66 4.46
CA LEU A 61 4.16 -11.41 4.15
C LEU A 61 4.93 -10.68 3.02
N PRO A 62 4.22 -10.01 2.09
CA PRO A 62 4.85 -9.11 1.15
C PRO A 62 5.77 -8.10 1.85
N GLU A 63 6.86 -7.78 1.19
CA GLU A 63 7.72 -6.71 1.63
C GLU A 63 6.97 -5.37 1.53
N ARG A 64 7.34 -4.40 2.38
CA ARG A 64 6.85 -3.02 2.31
C ARG A 64 5.36 -2.81 2.52
N LEU A 65 4.64 -3.71 3.20
CA LEU A 65 3.22 -3.50 3.57
C LEU A 65 2.98 -2.24 4.42
N ASP A 66 4.01 -1.75 5.12
CA ASP A 66 4.00 -0.53 5.91
C ASP A 66 3.74 0.73 5.09
N ILE A 67 4.20 0.78 3.83
CA ILE A 67 3.97 1.93 2.92
C ILE A 67 2.48 2.22 2.72
N LEU A 68 1.61 1.22 2.88
CA LEU A 68 0.16 1.39 2.77
C LEU A 68 -0.39 2.33 3.83
N GLY A 69 0.27 2.43 4.98
CA GLY A 69 -0.09 3.38 6.03
C GLY A 69 0.05 4.83 5.59
N TYR A 70 0.96 5.10 4.64
CA TYR A 70 1.07 6.41 4.01
C TYR A 70 -0.04 6.67 2.97
N LEU A 71 -0.48 5.63 2.25
CA LEU A 71 -1.44 5.78 1.16
C LEU A 71 -2.84 6.09 1.66
N ASP A 72 -3.34 5.30 2.62
CA ASP A 72 -4.64 5.53 3.19
C ASP A 72 -4.77 4.85 4.57
N SER A 73 -5.14 5.65 5.58
CA SER A 73 -5.40 5.19 6.95
C SER A 73 -6.55 4.16 7.07
N GLN A 74 -7.44 4.06 6.08
CA GLN A 74 -8.55 3.12 6.07
C GLN A 74 -8.10 1.69 5.78
N ILE A 75 -6.97 1.53 5.08
CA ILE A 75 -6.46 0.21 4.70
C ILE A 75 -6.24 -0.64 5.95
N THR A 76 -6.77 -1.85 5.92
CA THR A 76 -6.66 -2.82 7.01
C THR A 76 -5.89 -4.05 6.51
N LEU A 77 -4.85 -4.44 7.24
CA LEU A 77 -4.14 -5.69 7.01
C LEU A 77 -4.72 -6.78 7.91
N ILE A 78 -5.16 -7.87 7.29
CA ILE A 78 -5.73 -9.03 7.97
C ILE A 78 -4.82 -10.23 7.69
N VAL A 79 -4.14 -10.72 8.73
CA VAL A 79 -3.27 -11.90 8.63
C VAL A 79 -4.10 -13.15 8.87
N ILE A 80 -4.01 -14.10 7.95
CA ILE A 80 -4.71 -15.39 7.99
C ILE A 80 -3.68 -16.50 8.21
N ARG A 81 -3.96 -17.39 9.17
CA ARG A 81 -3.22 -18.64 9.39
C ARG A 81 -4.21 -19.77 9.62
N ASP A 82 -4.00 -20.90 8.96
CA ASP A 82 -4.88 -22.08 9.02
C ASP A 82 -6.38 -21.74 8.83
N GLY A 83 -6.65 -20.86 7.85
CA GLY A 83 -7.99 -20.38 7.52
C GLY A 83 -8.62 -19.43 8.55
N LYS A 84 -7.88 -19.02 9.58
CA LYS A 84 -8.37 -18.16 10.67
C LYS A 84 -7.66 -16.81 10.70
N VAL A 85 -8.40 -15.78 11.07
CA VAL A 85 -7.84 -14.45 11.33
C VAL A 85 -7.01 -14.53 12.61
N VAL A 86 -5.71 -14.27 12.51
CA VAL A 86 -4.81 -14.19 13.67
C VAL A 86 -4.46 -12.76 14.06
N LYS A 87 -4.54 -11.81 13.11
CA LYS A 87 -4.23 -10.39 13.35
C LYS A 87 -5.01 -9.49 12.41
N LYS A 88 -5.51 -8.37 12.94
CA LYS A 88 -6.05 -7.24 12.17
C LYS A 88 -5.40 -5.96 12.65
N TYR A 89 -4.86 -5.14 11.75
CA TYR A 89 -4.21 -3.90 12.11
C TYR A 89 -4.18 -2.91 10.95
N HIS A 90 -4.06 -1.62 11.27
CA HIS A 90 -3.74 -0.59 10.30
C HIS A 90 -2.22 -0.48 10.16
N PRO A 91 -1.68 -0.42 8.93
CA PRO A 91 -0.25 -0.24 8.71
C PRO A 91 0.19 1.13 9.24
N VAL A 92 1.31 1.17 9.94
CA VAL A 92 1.95 2.41 10.39
C VAL A 92 2.86 2.89 9.25
N PRO A 93 2.76 4.17 8.83
CA PRO A 93 3.66 4.71 7.80
C PRO A 93 5.13 4.52 8.19
N PRO A 94 6.01 4.14 7.26
CA PRO A 94 7.44 3.95 7.54
C PRO A 94 8.17 5.28 7.77
N GLN A 95 9.40 5.23 8.27
CA GLN A 95 10.25 6.42 8.35
C GLN A 95 10.72 6.90 6.97
N ARG A 96 10.76 6.01 5.98
CA ARG A 96 11.28 6.29 4.64
C ARG A 96 10.41 5.69 3.57
N LEU A 97 10.07 6.48 2.55
CA LEU A 97 9.39 6.06 1.34
C LEU A 97 10.37 6.11 0.17
N VAL A 98 10.41 5.05 -0.63
CA VAL A 98 11.23 4.96 -1.85
C VAL A 98 10.31 4.63 -3.01
N ASN A 99 10.22 5.52 -4.00
CA ASN A 99 9.39 5.35 -5.20
C ASN A 99 7.89 5.11 -4.92
N VAL A 100 7.40 5.51 -3.73
CA VAL A 100 5.96 5.44 -3.39
C VAL A 100 5.21 6.67 -3.91
N ILE A 101 5.87 7.82 -3.88
CA ILE A 101 5.35 9.10 -4.40
C ILE A 101 6.44 9.79 -5.20
N LYS A 102 6.05 10.73 -6.04
CA LYS A 102 6.96 11.53 -6.87
C LYS A 102 7.12 12.93 -6.30
N CYS A 103 8.34 13.46 -6.33
CA CYS A 103 8.59 14.84 -5.94
C CYS A 103 8.02 15.78 -7.00
N LYS A 104 7.23 16.76 -6.57
CA LYS A 104 6.58 17.73 -7.46
C LYS A 104 7.38 19.03 -7.63
N ASN A 105 8.55 19.13 -6.99
CA ASN A 105 9.44 20.27 -7.17
C ASN A 105 10.14 20.17 -8.54
N PRO A 106 9.86 21.06 -9.51
CA PRO A 106 10.46 21.00 -10.83
C PRO A 106 11.98 21.27 -10.84
N ARG A 107 12.53 21.76 -9.72
CA ARG A 107 13.97 22.00 -9.54
C ARG A 107 14.68 20.88 -8.77
N CYS A 108 13.98 19.82 -8.39
CA CYS A 108 14.58 18.70 -7.67
C CYS A 108 15.44 17.85 -8.62
N ILE A 109 16.51 17.25 -8.12
CA ILE A 109 17.33 16.33 -8.92
C ILE A 109 16.48 15.18 -9.50
N THR A 110 15.46 14.72 -8.77
CA THR A 110 14.54 13.65 -9.23
C THR A 110 13.62 14.06 -10.39
N SER A 111 13.49 15.35 -10.71
CA SER A 111 12.76 15.81 -11.90
C SER A 111 13.67 16.01 -13.11
N ILE A 112 14.99 15.94 -12.92
CA ILE A 112 16.00 16.14 -13.95
C ILE A 112 16.61 14.79 -14.34
N GLU A 113 17.01 13.99 -13.35
CA GLU A 113 17.66 12.69 -13.53
C GLU A 113 16.63 11.54 -13.48
N THR A 114 16.49 10.83 -14.60
CA THR A 114 15.47 9.76 -14.77
C THR A 114 15.75 8.51 -13.93
N SER A 115 17.01 8.27 -13.56
CA SER A 115 17.42 7.13 -12.74
C SER A 115 17.52 7.46 -11.25
N CYS A 116 17.06 8.65 -10.83
CA CYS A 116 17.09 9.05 -9.43
C CYS A 116 15.82 8.60 -8.70
N ASP A 117 15.99 7.73 -7.69
CA ASP A 117 14.88 7.30 -6.85
C ASP A 117 14.22 8.49 -6.15
N HIS A 118 12.88 8.46 -6.10
CA HIS A 118 12.12 9.42 -5.31
C HIS A 118 12.07 8.98 -3.85
N ILE A 119 12.91 9.60 -3.02
CA ILE A 119 13.07 9.24 -1.61
C ILE A 119 12.49 10.34 -0.71
N PHE A 120 11.69 9.92 0.26
CA PHE A 120 11.10 10.80 1.27
C PHE A 120 11.31 10.27 2.67
N GLU A 121 11.54 11.17 3.62
CA GLU A 121 11.70 10.84 5.03
C GLU A 121 10.62 11.50 5.88
N LEU A 122 10.12 10.77 6.86
CA LEU A 122 9.13 11.26 7.80
C LEU A 122 9.80 12.24 8.77
N SER A 123 9.36 13.50 8.73
CA SER A 123 9.83 14.51 9.67
C SER A 123 9.16 14.36 11.04
N PRO A 124 9.75 14.92 12.11
CA PRO A 124 9.11 14.98 13.43
C PRO A 124 7.74 15.68 13.43
N SER A 125 7.44 16.48 12.40
CA SER A 125 6.13 17.13 12.23
C SER A 125 5.03 16.21 11.68
N GLY A 126 5.35 14.94 11.43
CA GLY A 126 4.42 13.95 10.84
C GLY A 126 4.25 14.09 9.32
N ARG A 127 5.08 14.92 8.67
CA ARG A 127 5.05 15.16 7.22
C ARG A 127 6.28 14.56 6.54
N TYR A 128 6.07 14.00 5.36
CA TYR A 128 7.18 13.48 4.54
C TYR A 128 7.87 14.61 3.78
N ARG A 129 9.20 14.59 3.78
CA ARG A 129 10.07 15.55 3.09
C ARG A 129 10.92 14.83 2.05
N CYS A 130 11.04 15.42 0.87
CA CYS A 130 11.93 14.91 -0.15
C CYS A 130 13.38 14.97 0.34
N LEU A 131 14.11 13.85 0.26
CA LEU A 131 15.51 13.76 0.72
C LEU A 131 16.43 14.77 0.03
N TYR A 132 16.13 15.14 -1.21
CA TYR A 132 17.02 15.97 -2.03
C TYR A 132 16.73 17.47 -1.91
N CYS A 133 15.46 17.87 -2.00
CA CYS A 133 15.09 19.29 -2.01
C CYS A 133 14.41 19.77 -0.72
N ASN A 134 14.25 18.88 0.27
CA ASN A 134 13.58 19.13 1.55
C ASN A 134 12.12 19.60 1.45
N GLN A 135 11.53 19.64 0.25
CA GLN A 135 10.14 20.03 0.09
C GLN A 135 9.21 19.00 0.74
N GLU A 136 8.32 19.48 1.59
CA GLU A 136 7.27 18.67 2.18
C GLU A 136 6.22 18.30 1.13
N MET A 137 5.78 17.05 1.18
CA MET A 137 4.65 16.58 0.39
C MET A 137 3.41 16.51 1.27
N PRO A 138 2.23 16.90 0.74
CA PRO A 138 0.98 16.63 1.42
C PRO A 138 0.82 15.12 1.59
N VAL A 139 0.44 14.69 2.78
CA VAL A 139 0.00 13.31 3.03
C VAL A 139 -1.23 13.05 2.16
N GLY A 140 -1.30 11.86 1.53
CA GLY A 140 -2.37 11.49 0.61
C GLY A 140 -3.75 11.85 1.16
N ARG A 141 -4.53 12.58 0.36
CA ARG A 141 -5.99 12.73 0.55
C ARG A 141 -6.68 11.73 -0.34
#